data_AF-Q9XA93-F1
#
_entry.id   AF-Q9XA93-F1
#
_cell.length_a   1.000
_cell.length_b   1.000
_cell.length_c   1.000
_cell.angle_alpha   90.00
_cell.angle_beta   90.00
_cell.angle_gamma   90.00
#
_symmetry.space_group_name_H-M   'P 1'
#
loop_
_entity.id
_entity.type
_entity.pdbx_description
1 polymer ?
#
loop_
_entity_poly.entity_id
_entity_poly.type
_entity_poly.pdbx_seq_one_letter_code
_entity_poly.pdbx_strand_id
1 'polypeptide(L)'
;MSVRDVEAAALDWVWTHRDRFALGDDALAADGQVNRTWKPLGELTQVCASVSRCTPPGDPLHTRVSELLDFAWQQTHRGELFPLMQSLEPFATYPLEVYAAFASAGLRHPGYEASAAVLTRTRGWRLTEQYPTRRLGVLEAERRSGIDPHGDVPQALDRTWLGGLPEPWTFERAAGYALTHVVFHLTDWGRAPGGVPARLAGYLLHWLPPWLDTCLDARMWDLSCELLAVAASLPRPPEGAVLEDAWQRVAAAQAGSGAIPEEGAAQDAAGADPGPDPYDFTDCYHSTLMAAFAAALTTAATAPPPKVRHAAQHAGQGAPG
;
A
#
# COMPACT_ATOMS: atom_id res chain seq x y z
N MET A 1 -20.87 -10.40 -5.35
CA MET A 1 -20.31 -9.41 -4.42
C MET A 1 -19.55 -8.40 -5.27
N SER A 2 -19.76 -7.10 -5.07
CA SER A 2 -19.05 -6.05 -5.82
C SER A 2 -17.66 -5.79 -5.22
N VAL A 3 -16.77 -5.15 -5.99
CA VAL A 3 -15.45 -4.67 -5.49
C VAL A 3 -15.62 -3.82 -4.23
N ARG A 4 -16.69 -3.01 -4.19
CA ARG A 4 -17.00 -2.14 -3.06
C ARG A 4 -17.44 -2.91 -1.81
N ASP A 5 -18.14 -4.02 -1.98
CA ASP A 5 -18.52 -4.88 -0.84
C ASP A 5 -17.28 -5.53 -0.22
N VAL A 6 -16.31 -5.95 -1.05
CA VAL A 6 -15.02 -6.50 -0.58
C VAL A 6 -14.25 -5.45 0.24
N GLU A 7 -14.17 -4.21 -0.28
CA GLU A 7 -13.53 -3.08 0.41
C GLU A 7 -14.15 -2.84 1.81
N ALA A 8 -15.48 -2.73 1.85
CA ALA A 8 -16.20 -2.43 3.09
C ALA A 8 -16.02 -3.55 4.13
N ALA A 9 -16.17 -4.81 3.72
CA ALA A 9 -16.00 -5.96 4.61
C ALA A 9 -14.56 -6.07 5.14
N ALA A 10 -13.56 -5.85 4.29
CA ALA A 10 -12.15 -5.85 4.69
C ALA A 10 -11.85 -4.73 5.70
N LEU A 11 -12.35 -3.51 5.45
CA LEU A 11 -12.16 -2.39 6.39
C LEU A 11 -12.90 -2.56 7.71
N ASP A 12 -14.08 -3.20 7.70
CA ASP A 12 -14.80 -3.53 8.94
C ASP A 12 -14.04 -4.59 9.75
N TRP A 13 -13.41 -5.57 9.09
CA TRP A 13 -12.50 -6.51 9.77
C TRP A 13 -11.30 -5.78 10.38
N VAL A 14 -10.61 -4.93 9.61
CA VAL A 14 -9.45 -4.15 10.10
C VAL A 14 -9.84 -3.27 11.29
N TRP A 15 -10.99 -2.61 11.21
CA TRP A 15 -11.51 -1.79 12.31
C TRP A 15 -11.73 -2.60 13.58
N THR A 16 -12.35 -3.77 13.44
CA THR A 16 -12.67 -4.67 14.55
C THR A 16 -11.39 -5.19 15.22
N HIS A 17 -10.34 -5.41 14.44
CA HIS A 17 -9.05 -5.95 14.91
C HIS A 17 -7.96 -4.89 15.12
N ARG A 18 -8.30 -3.60 15.09
CA ARG A 18 -7.31 -2.48 15.15
C ARG A 18 -6.36 -2.58 16.35
N ASP A 19 -6.81 -3.10 17.49
CA ASP A 19 -6.01 -3.24 18.70
C ASP A 19 -4.83 -4.24 18.50
N ARG A 20 -4.92 -5.14 17.52
CA ARG A 20 -3.82 -6.05 17.13
C ARG A 20 -2.69 -5.36 16.37
N PHE A 21 -2.92 -4.13 15.90
CA PHE A 21 -1.89 -3.28 15.29
C PHE A 21 -1.24 -2.32 16.31
N ALA A 22 -1.72 -2.28 17.55
CA ALA A 22 -1.20 -1.39 18.57
C ALA A 22 0.27 -1.73 18.90
N LEU A 23 1.07 -0.68 19.13
CA LEU A 23 2.43 -0.86 19.63
C LEU A 23 2.39 -1.19 21.12
N GLY A 24 3.00 -2.32 21.50
CA GLY A 24 3.18 -2.71 22.88
C GLY A 24 4.47 -2.15 23.49
N ASP A 25 4.75 -2.54 24.74
CA ASP A 25 5.99 -2.19 25.45
C ASP A 25 7.25 -2.70 24.74
N ASP A 26 7.10 -3.70 23.86
CA ASP A 26 8.15 -4.29 23.04
C ASP A 26 8.51 -3.47 21.78
N ALA A 27 7.79 -2.38 21.49
CA ALA A 27 8.05 -1.53 20.33
C ALA A 27 9.44 -0.86 20.35
N LEU A 28 10.05 -0.70 21.53
CA LEU A 28 11.42 -0.18 21.69
C LEU A 28 12.37 -1.23 22.29
N ALA A 29 11.97 -2.50 22.35
CA ALA A 29 12.82 -3.56 22.85
C ALA A 29 14.04 -3.75 21.93
N ALA A 30 15.22 -3.98 22.52
CA ALA A 30 16.46 -4.16 21.78
C ALA A 30 16.47 -5.43 20.89
N ASP A 31 15.65 -6.42 21.24
CA ASP A 31 15.36 -7.64 20.47
C ASP A 31 13.99 -7.59 19.78
N GLY A 32 13.43 -6.38 19.63
CA GLY A 32 12.10 -6.11 19.12
C GLY A 32 11.83 -6.82 17.80
N GLN A 33 10.68 -7.49 17.73
CA GLN A 33 10.24 -8.19 16.53
C GLN A 33 9.53 -7.18 15.60
N VAL A 34 10.31 -6.44 14.80
CA VAL A 34 9.79 -5.41 13.87
C VAL A 34 8.62 -5.91 13.03
N ASN A 35 8.69 -7.16 12.56
CA ASN A 35 7.63 -7.79 11.76
C ASN A 35 6.32 -8.05 12.53
N ARG A 36 6.36 -8.02 13.86
CA ARG A 36 5.19 -8.20 14.75
C ARG A 36 4.72 -6.89 15.38
N THR A 37 5.55 -5.85 15.38
CA THR A 37 5.24 -4.56 16.02
C THR A 37 5.05 -3.45 14.98
N TRP A 38 6.15 -2.90 14.47
CA TRP A 38 6.14 -1.72 13.60
C TRP A 38 5.63 -1.98 12.19
N LYS A 39 5.89 -3.17 11.64
CA LYS A 39 5.51 -3.50 10.26
C LYS A 39 3.98 -3.49 10.07
N PRO A 40 3.16 -4.19 10.88
CA PRO A 40 1.70 -4.11 10.76
C PRO A 40 1.17 -2.67 10.87
N LEU A 41 1.68 -1.88 11.83
CA LEU A 41 1.25 -0.49 12.00
C LEU A 41 1.59 0.38 10.79
N GLY A 42 2.79 0.22 10.23
CA GLY A 42 3.21 0.92 9.02
C GLY A 42 2.38 0.57 7.79
N GLU A 43 2.02 -0.71 7.63
CA GLU A 43 1.16 -1.20 6.55
C GLU A 43 -0.26 -0.68 6.69
N LEU A 44 -0.86 -0.73 7.89
CA LEU A 44 -2.14 -0.11 8.21
C LEU A 44 -2.14 1.37 7.82
N THR A 45 -1.12 2.10 8.26
CA THR A 45 -0.98 3.54 7.99
C THR A 45 -0.90 3.82 6.50
N GLN A 46 -0.06 3.07 5.78
CA GLN A 46 0.14 3.27 4.36
C GLN A 46 -1.13 2.98 3.54
N VAL A 47 -1.85 1.92 3.88
CA VAL A 47 -3.12 1.56 3.23
C VAL A 47 -4.18 2.61 3.54
N CYS A 48 -4.39 2.98 4.80
CA CYS A 48 -5.40 3.97 5.13
C CYS A 48 -5.08 5.34 4.49
N ALA A 49 -3.81 5.74 4.43
CA ALA A 49 -3.40 6.97 3.75
C ALA A 49 -3.74 6.96 2.25
N SER A 50 -3.59 5.80 1.59
CA SER A 50 -3.96 5.63 0.19
C SER A 50 -5.47 5.60 -0.01
N VAL A 51 -6.20 4.80 0.78
CA VAL A 51 -7.66 4.68 0.69
C VAL A 51 -8.33 6.05 0.95
N SER A 52 -7.89 6.81 1.96
CA SER A 52 -8.42 8.16 2.23
C SER A 52 -8.30 9.11 1.03
N ARG A 53 -7.29 8.93 0.17
CA ARG A 53 -7.11 9.74 -1.05
C ARG A 53 -8.02 9.31 -2.20
N CYS A 54 -8.35 8.02 -2.27
CA CYS A 54 -9.21 7.44 -3.30
C CYS A 54 -10.70 7.60 -2.97
N THR A 55 -11.02 7.79 -1.70
CA THR A 55 -12.40 7.83 -1.20
C THR A 55 -12.83 9.26 -0.86
N PRO A 56 -13.97 9.76 -1.38
CA PRO A 56 -14.43 11.13 -1.10
C PRO A 56 -14.69 11.39 0.39
N PRO A 57 -14.47 12.62 0.92
CA PRO A 57 -14.67 12.92 2.34
C PRO A 57 -16.08 12.68 2.90
N GLY A 58 -17.12 12.65 2.05
CA GLY A 58 -18.49 12.38 2.47
C GLY A 58 -18.85 10.89 2.54
N ASP A 59 -17.91 10.02 2.19
CA ASP A 59 -18.10 8.57 2.19
C ASP A 59 -17.82 7.99 3.59
N PRO A 60 -18.69 7.12 4.13
CA PRO A 60 -18.45 6.47 5.43
C PRO A 60 -17.09 5.74 5.52
N LEU A 61 -16.61 5.14 4.41
CA LEU A 61 -15.31 4.48 4.44
C LEU A 61 -14.17 5.49 4.62
N HIS A 62 -14.29 6.72 4.10
CA HIS A 62 -13.30 7.78 4.31
C HIS A 62 -13.17 8.15 5.79
N THR A 63 -14.31 8.28 6.50
CA THR A 63 -14.30 8.52 7.96
C THR A 63 -13.59 7.38 8.68
N ARG A 64 -13.95 6.13 8.36
CA ARG A 64 -13.35 4.94 8.98
C ARG A 64 -11.82 4.90 8.82
N VAL A 65 -11.32 5.08 7.60
CA VAL A 65 -9.86 5.02 7.37
C VAL A 65 -9.12 6.22 7.98
N SER A 66 -9.79 7.37 8.10
CA SER A 66 -9.22 8.53 8.79
C SER A 66 -9.10 8.28 10.30
N GLU A 67 -10.09 7.64 10.92
CA GLU A 67 -10.02 7.23 12.33
C GLU A 67 -8.94 6.17 12.57
N LEU A 68 -8.74 5.24 11.63
CA LEU A 68 -7.63 4.27 11.69
C LEU A 68 -6.25 4.93 11.56
N LEU A 69 -6.11 5.96 10.71
CA LEU A 69 -4.88 6.76 10.63
C LEU A 69 -4.60 7.50 11.94
N ASP A 70 -5.62 8.12 12.52
CA ASP A 70 -5.50 8.81 13.81
C ASP A 70 -5.14 7.83 14.93
N PHE A 71 -5.75 6.64 14.94
CA PHE A 71 -5.38 5.56 15.84
C PHE A 71 -3.91 5.19 15.67
N ALA A 72 -3.46 4.93 14.45
CA ALA A 72 -2.09 4.51 14.19
C ALA A 72 -1.07 5.59 14.62
N TRP A 73 -1.40 6.87 14.41
CA TRP A 73 -0.56 7.97 14.85
C TRP A 73 -0.46 8.06 16.38
N GLN A 74 -1.56 7.82 17.08
CA GLN A 74 -1.56 7.77 18.55
C GLN A 74 -0.66 6.66 19.09
N GLN A 75 -0.62 5.49 18.43
CA GLN A 75 0.26 4.37 18.83
C GLN A 75 1.75 4.77 18.81
N THR A 76 2.14 5.67 17.90
CA THR A 76 3.52 6.20 17.84
C THR A 76 3.79 7.33 18.86
N HIS A 77 2.87 7.58 19.79
CA HIS A 77 2.82 8.76 20.64
C HIS A 77 2.90 10.06 19.83
N ARG A 78 2.14 10.10 18.73
CA ARG A 78 2.13 11.23 17.77
C ARG A 78 3.54 11.57 17.25
N GLY A 79 4.32 10.53 16.97
CA GLY A 79 5.64 10.62 16.36
C GLY A 79 6.82 10.59 17.33
N GLU A 80 6.58 10.69 18.64
CA GLU A 80 7.63 10.73 19.67
C GLU A 80 8.45 9.42 19.75
N LEU A 81 7.89 8.30 19.29
CA LEU A 81 8.62 7.02 19.28
C LEU A 81 9.66 6.91 18.15
N PHE A 82 9.50 7.62 17.03
CA PHE A 82 10.44 7.54 15.91
C PHE A 82 11.88 7.99 16.24
N PRO A 83 12.13 9.13 16.90
CA PRO A 83 13.49 9.52 17.25
C PRO A 83 14.13 8.53 18.25
N LEU A 84 13.34 7.95 19.17
CA LEU A 84 13.81 6.94 20.11
C LEU A 84 14.26 5.68 19.37
N MET A 85 13.38 5.13 18.55
CA MET A 85 13.66 3.95 17.72
C MET A 85 14.87 4.17 16.81
N GLN A 86 14.95 5.31 16.14
CA GLN A 86 16.07 5.64 15.26
C GLN A 86 17.39 5.79 16.02
N SER A 87 17.36 6.24 17.28
CA SER A 87 18.56 6.33 18.13
C SER A 87 19.04 4.96 18.61
N LEU A 88 18.12 4.01 18.83
CA LEU A 88 18.44 2.62 19.19
C LEU A 88 19.01 1.86 17.99
N GLU A 89 18.45 2.09 16.80
CA GLU A 89 18.84 1.44 15.55
C GLU A 89 19.22 2.44 14.45
N PRO A 90 20.35 3.17 14.57
CA PRO A 90 20.74 4.19 13.59
C PRO A 90 21.09 3.63 12.21
N PHE A 91 21.28 2.31 12.10
CA PHE A 91 21.55 1.59 10.84
C PHE A 91 20.27 1.10 10.14
N ALA A 92 19.14 1.05 10.85
CA ALA A 92 17.89 0.53 10.31
C ALA A 92 17.14 1.60 9.51
N THR A 93 16.58 1.20 8.37
CA THR A 93 15.81 2.11 7.50
C THR A 93 14.31 2.07 7.74
N TYR A 94 13.80 1.00 8.38
CA TYR A 94 12.37 0.84 8.64
C TYR A 94 11.73 1.98 9.44
N PRO A 95 12.40 2.67 10.39
CA PRO A 95 11.83 3.84 11.06
C PRO A 95 11.38 4.92 10.08
N LEU A 96 12.24 5.24 9.11
CA LEU A 96 11.96 6.26 8.10
C LEU A 96 10.86 5.80 7.15
N GLU A 97 10.86 4.51 6.80
CA GLU A 97 9.88 3.95 5.86
C GLU A 97 8.48 3.90 6.47
N VAL A 98 8.36 3.53 7.76
CA VAL A 98 7.09 3.61 8.49
C VAL A 98 6.67 5.07 8.67
N TYR A 99 7.59 5.97 9.06
CA TYR A 99 7.29 7.40 9.18
C TYR A 99 6.82 8.01 7.85
N ALA A 100 7.40 7.60 6.73
CA ALA A 100 7.04 8.11 5.42
C ALA A 100 5.56 7.87 5.06
N ALA A 101 4.95 6.80 5.56
CA ALA A 101 3.52 6.54 5.42
C ALA A 101 2.69 7.64 6.13
N PHE A 102 3.01 7.96 7.39
CA PHE A 102 2.40 9.06 8.15
C PHE A 102 2.62 10.42 7.49
N ALA A 103 3.87 10.69 7.09
CA ALA A 103 4.26 11.93 6.42
C ALA A 103 3.47 12.16 5.11
N SER A 104 3.16 11.08 4.39
CA SER A 104 2.33 11.12 3.17
C SER A 104 0.86 11.50 3.43
N ALA A 105 0.37 11.23 4.64
CA ALA A 105 -0.95 11.62 5.13
C ALA A 105 -0.96 13.02 5.79
N GLY A 106 0.19 13.70 5.85
CA GLY A 106 0.32 15.01 6.50
C GLY A 106 0.58 14.95 8.01
N LEU A 107 0.73 13.75 8.58
CA LEU A 107 1.08 13.53 9.98
C LEU A 107 2.61 13.64 10.12
N ARG A 108 3.07 14.76 10.69
CA ARG A 108 4.47 15.20 10.65
C ARG A 108 5.03 15.39 12.05
N HIS A 109 6.30 15.03 12.24
CA HIS A 109 7.04 15.23 13.49
C HIS A 109 8.37 15.96 13.21
N PRO A 110 8.44 17.29 13.37
CA PRO A 110 9.61 18.09 12.97
C PRO A 110 10.93 17.65 13.62
N GLY A 111 10.89 17.22 14.89
CA GLY A 111 12.08 16.73 15.59
C GLY A 111 12.63 15.43 14.99
N TYR A 112 11.76 14.57 14.46
CA TYR A 112 12.17 13.34 13.79
C TYR A 112 12.72 13.65 12.41
N GLU A 113 12.05 14.50 11.62
CA GLU A 113 12.52 14.90 10.29
C GLU A 113 13.91 15.55 10.36
N ALA A 114 14.14 16.42 11.36
CA ALA A 114 15.46 17.02 11.58
C ALA A 114 16.53 15.95 11.89
N SER A 115 16.21 14.98 12.75
CA SER A 115 17.13 13.91 13.14
C SER A 115 17.42 12.95 11.98
N ALA A 116 16.38 12.54 11.24
CA ALA A 116 16.49 11.70 10.06
C ALA A 116 17.33 12.39 8.97
N ALA A 117 17.14 13.69 8.73
CA ALA A 117 17.95 14.45 7.78
C ALA A 117 19.44 14.50 8.15
N VAL A 118 19.81 14.36 9.44
CA VAL A 118 21.21 14.18 9.82
C VAL A 118 21.69 12.77 9.47
N LEU A 119 20.91 11.75 9.82
CA LEU A 119 21.28 10.35 9.61
C LEU A 119 21.42 9.98 8.14
N THR A 120 20.53 10.46 7.27
CA THR A 120 20.54 10.16 5.82
C THR A 120 21.79 10.73 5.10
N ARG A 121 22.47 11.70 5.73
CA ARG A 121 23.73 12.26 5.23
C ARG A 121 24.97 11.44 5.64
N THR A 122 24.83 10.49 6.55
CA THR A 122 25.94 9.66 6.99
C THR A 122 26.36 8.67 5.89
N ARG A 123 27.63 8.27 5.92
CA ARG A 123 28.13 7.24 5.00
C ARG A 123 27.45 5.89 5.25
N GLY A 124 27.20 5.56 6.52
CA GLY A 124 26.55 4.31 6.92
C GLY A 124 25.21 4.15 6.22
N TRP A 125 24.34 5.16 6.35
CA TRP A 125 23.03 5.18 5.68
C TRP A 125 23.12 5.04 4.16
N ARG A 126 23.98 5.85 3.52
CA ARG A 126 24.09 5.87 2.05
C ARG A 126 24.66 4.57 1.48
N LEU A 127 25.49 3.86 2.25
CA LEU A 127 26.17 2.64 1.84
C LEU A 127 25.50 1.36 2.34
N THR A 128 24.37 1.43 3.06
CA THR A 128 23.65 0.25 3.58
C THR A 128 23.37 -0.76 2.48
N GLU A 129 23.87 -1.99 2.61
CA GLU A 129 23.61 -3.06 1.63
C GLU A 129 22.12 -3.44 1.67
N GLN A 130 21.47 -3.42 0.51
CA GLN A 130 20.03 -3.60 0.39
C GLN A 130 19.67 -4.28 -0.93
N TYR A 131 18.58 -5.04 -0.92
CA TYR A 131 17.92 -5.45 -2.15
C TYR A 131 17.51 -4.22 -2.97
N PRO A 132 17.59 -4.27 -4.31
CA PRO A 132 17.26 -3.13 -5.17
C PRO A 132 15.87 -2.53 -4.92
N THR A 133 14.85 -3.36 -4.64
CA THR A 133 13.49 -2.91 -4.34
C THR A 133 13.41 -2.14 -3.02
N ARG A 134 14.09 -2.63 -1.98
CA ARG A 134 14.20 -1.92 -0.69
C ARG A 134 14.92 -0.59 -0.85
N ARG A 135 15.99 -0.55 -1.66
CA ARG A 135 16.71 0.70 -1.95
C ARG A 135 15.79 1.76 -2.57
N LEU A 136 14.96 1.36 -3.54
CA LEU A 136 13.94 2.24 -4.12
C LEU A 136 12.95 2.74 -3.06
N GLY A 137 12.48 1.85 -2.17
CA GLY A 137 11.59 2.21 -1.08
C GLY A 137 12.18 3.23 -0.10
N VAL A 138 13.45 3.11 0.24
CA VAL A 138 14.16 4.07 1.11
C VAL A 138 14.27 5.45 0.44
N LEU A 139 14.62 5.51 -0.85
CA LEU A 139 14.68 6.79 -1.59
C LEU A 139 13.31 7.48 -1.63
N GLU A 140 12.25 6.72 -1.84
CA GLU A 140 10.88 7.26 -1.79
C GLU A 140 10.46 7.65 -0.37
N ALA A 141 10.91 6.94 0.66
CA ALA A 141 10.65 7.29 2.05
C ALA A 141 11.33 8.61 2.44
N GLU A 142 12.58 8.84 1.99
CA GLU A 142 13.27 10.12 2.13
C GLU A 142 12.45 11.24 1.49
N ARG A 143 12.07 11.06 0.22
CA ARG A 143 11.27 12.04 -0.53
C ARG A 143 9.95 12.37 0.16
N ARG A 144 9.17 11.37 0.58
CA ARG A 144 7.88 11.56 1.27
C ARG A 144 8.05 12.25 2.63
N SER A 145 9.17 12.01 3.30
CA SER A 145 9.53 12.64 4.57
C SER A 145 10.10 14.06 4.42
N GLY A 146 10.18 14.60 3.19
CA GLY A 146 10.72 15.94 2.93
C GLY A 146 12.25 16.00 2.97
N ILE A 147 12.92 14.85 2.88
CA ILE A 147 14.38 14.72 2.84
C ILE A 147 14.80 14.55 1.39
N ASP A 148 15.90 15.22 1.00
CA ASP A 148 16.50 15.05 -0.32
C ASP A 148 17.01 13.60 -0.48
N PRO A 149 16.52 12.82 -1.45
CA PRO A 149 16.93 11.44 -1.61
C PRO A 149 18.42 11.31 -1.86
N HIS A 150 19.08 10.38 -1.19
CA HIS A 150 20.54 10.24 -1.28
C HIS A 150 21.02 9.57 -2.58
N GLY A 151 20.10 9.16 -3.45
CA GLY A 151 20.37 8.44 -4.68
C GLY A 151 19.33 8.73 -5.75
N ASP A 152 19.64 8.31 -6.98
CA ASP A 152 18.82 8.55 -8.16
C ASP A 152 17.78 7.44 -8.36
N VAL A 153 16.50 7.78 -8.34
CA VAL A 153 15.37 6.84 -8.45
C VAL A 153 15.39 6.03 -9.76
N PRO A 154 15.58 6.65 -10.95
CA PRO A 154 15.80 5.92 -12.20
C PRO A 154 16.92 4.86 -12.14
N GLN A 155 18.08 5.20 -11.58
CA GLN A 155 19.18 4.22 -11.44
C GLN A 155 18.85 3.11 -10.45
N ALA A 156 18.15 3.41 -9.35
CA ALA A 156 17.69 2.40 -8.42
C ALA A 156 16.67 1.46 -9.07
N LEU A 157 15.73 2.00 -9.87
CA LEU A 157 14.74 1.25 -10.62
C LEU A 157 15.40 0.27 -11.59
N ASP A 158 16.40 0.71 -12.35
CA ASP A 158 17.10 -0.13 -13.34
C ASP A 158 17.83 -1.34 -12.72
N ARG A 159 18.07 -1.33 -11.39
CA ARG A 159 18.63 -2.46 -10.65
C ARG A 159 17.59 -3.46 -10.15
N THR A 160 16.31 -3.13 -10.22
CA THR A 160 15.22 -4.03 -9.79
C THR A 160 14.93 -5.09 -10.85
N TRP A 161 14.34 -6.22 -10.43
CA TRP A 161 13.89 -7.26 -11.36
C TRP A 161 12.96 -6.66 -12.42
N LEU A 162 11.91 -5.93 -12.02
CA LEU A 162 10.97 -5.29 -12.95
C LEU A 162 11.65 -4.26 -13.87
N GLY A 163 12.58 -3.46 -13.35
CA GLY A 163 13.33 -2.46 -14.13
C GLY A 163 14.16 -3.08 -15.26
N GLY A 164 14.62 -4.31 -15.08
CA GLY A 164 15.35 -5.10 -16.07
C GLY A 164 14.49 -5.72 -17.18
N LEU A 165 13.15 -5.64 -17.09
CA LEU A 165 12.23 -6.26 -18.05
C LEU A 165 12.57 -7.74 -18.37
N PRO A 166 12.59 -8.61 -17.34
CA PRO A 166 13.10 -9.95 -17.45
C PRO A 166 12.15 -10.84 -18.26
N GLU A 167 12.60 -12.04 -18.59
CA GLU A 167 11.73 -13.00 -19.25
C GLU A 167 10.55 -13.37 -18.31
N PRO A 168 9.30 -13.31 -18.80
CA PRO A 168 8.12 -13.33 -17.95
C PRO A 168 7.85 -14.68 -17.25
N TRP A 169 8.41 -15.77 -17.76
CA TRP A 169 8.34 -17.09 -17.13
C TRP A 169 9.32 -17.25 -15.96
N THR A 170 10.14 -16.24 -15.66
CA THR A 170 10.98 -16.18 -14.46
C THR A 170 10.25 -15.59 -13.25
N PHE A 171 8.96 -15.26 -13.41
CA PHE A 171 8.11 -14.81 -12.32
C PHE A 171 7.98 -15.91 -11.26
N GLU A 172 8.45 -15.59 -10.06
CA GLU A 172 8.30 -16.38 -8.84
C GLU A 172 7.72 -15.51 -7.73
N ARG A 173 7.32 -16.14 -6.62
CA ARG A 173 6.72 -15.44 -5.47
C ARG A 173 7.55 -14.22 -5.01
N ALA A 174 8.86 -14.38 -4.85
CA ALA A 174 9.74 -13.29 -4.41
C ALA A 174 9.80 -12.14 -5.44
N ALA A 175 9.83 -12.47 -6.74
CA ALA A 175 9.76 -11.48 -7.82
C ALA A 175 8.40 -10.77 -7.87
N GLY A 176 7.31 -11.49 -7.56
CA GLY A 176 5.97 -10.94 -7.40
C GLY A 176 5.89 -9.85 -6.35
N TYR A 177 6.27 -10.15 -5.11
CA TYR A 177 6.31 -9.14 -4.04
C TYR A 177 7.32 -8.01 -4.34
N ALA A 178 8.44 -8.32 -4.99
CA ALA A 178 9.38 -7.29 -5.39
C ALA A 178 8.77 -6.32 -6.42
N LEU A 179 8.05 -6.82 -7.43
CA LEU A 179 7.49 -5.99 -8.50
C LEU A 179 6.33 -5.11 -8.01
N THR A 180 5.48 -5.63 -7.11
CA THR A 180 4.35 -4.89 -6.56
C THR A 180 4.84 -3.66 -5.81
N HIS A 181 5.83 -3.82 -4.93
CA HIS A 181 6.47 -2.73 -4.21
C HIS A 181 7.16 -1.71 -5.13
N VAL A 182 7.78 -2.14 -6.23
CA VAL A 182 8.33 -1.21 -7.22
C VAL A 182 7.22 -0.33 -7.80
N VAL A 183 6.09 -0.92 -8.22
CA VAL A 183 4.95 -0.16 -8.75
C VAL A 183 4.34 0.75 -7.68
N PHE A 184 4.16 0.27 -6.46
CA PHE A 184 3.65 1.09 -5.35
C PHE A 184 4.56 2.29 -5.08
N HIS A 185 5.88 2.11 -5.14
CA HIS A 185 6.81 3.23 -4.96
C HIS A 185 6.75 4.22 -6.12
N LEU A 186 6.77 3.75 -7.37
CA LEU A 186 6.69 4.60 -8.57
C LEU A 186 5.38 5.39 -8.66
N THR A 187 4.29 4.83 -8.14
CA THR A 187 2.95 5.43 -8.24
C THR A 187 2.56 6.22 -6.99
N ASP A 188 3.46 6.42 -6.03
CA ASP A 188 3.12 6.98 -4.72
C ASP A 188 1.90 6.28 -4.09
N TRP A 189 1.96 4.95 -4.10
CA TRP A 189 0.92 4.01 -3.66
C TRP A 189 -0.41 4.25 -4.37
N GLY A 190 -0.38 4.29 -5.71
CA GLY A 190 -1.53 4.44 -6.59
C GLY A 190 -2.02 5.87 -6.83
N ARG A 191 -1.43 6.88 -6.15
CA ARG A 191 -1.81 8.30 -6.32
C ARG A 191 -1.41 8.88 -7.69
N ALA A 192 -0.31 8.40 -8.27
CA ALA A 192 0.27 8.94 -9.49
C ALA A 192 0.55 7.84 -10.51
N PRO A 193 -0.48 7.34 -11.23
CA PRO A 193 -0.31 6.28 -12.23
C PRO A 193 0.75 6.61 -13.30
N GLY A 194 0.86 7.89 -13.67
CA GLY A 194 1.86 8.38 -14.63
C GLY A 194 3.32 8.29 -14.15
N GLY A 195 3.57 7.90 -12.89
CA GLY A 195 4.91 7.62 -12.39
C GLY A 195 5.52 6.32 -12.92
N VAL A 196 4.72 5.40 -13.46
CA VAL A 196 5.22 4.18 -14.12
C VAL A 196 5.76 4.51 -15.51
N PRO A 197 7.05 4.27 -15.81
CA PRO A 197 7.60 4.47 -17.15
C PRO A 197 6.85 3.66 -18.22
N ALA A 198 6.64 4.24 -19.40
CA ALA A 198 5.86 3.63 -20.48
C ALA A 198 6.33 2.20 -20.86
N ARG A 199 7.64 1.93 -20.81
CA ARG A 199 8.20 0.59 -21.05
C ARG A 199 7.72 -0.45 -20.04
N LEU A 200 7.66 -0.07 -18.75
CA LEU A 200 7.20 -0.94 -17.68
C LEU A 200 5.68 -1.11 -17.76
N ALA A 201 4.95 -0.03 -18.04
CA ALA A 201 3.50 -0.10 -18.21
C ALA A 201 3.10 -1.03 -19.38
N GLY A 202 3.82 -0.98 -20.51
CA GLY A 202 3.59 -1.89 -21.64
C GLY A 202 3.90 -3.35 -21.30
N TYR A 203 4.99 -3.61 -20.57
CA TYR A 203 5.36 -4.94 -20.12
C TYR A 203 4.33 -5.51 -19.12
N LEU A 204 3.92 -4.73 -18.12
CA LEU A 204 2.91 -5.13 -17.13
C LEU A 204 1.53 -5.32 -17.77
N LEU A 205 1.14 -4.50 -18.74
CA LEU A 205 -0.12 -4.69 -19.45
C LEU A 205 -0.19 -6.06 -20.16
N HIS A 206 0.95 -6.58 -20.60
CA HIS A 206 1.01 -7.88 -21.28
C HIS A 206 1.09 -9.07 -20.30
N TRP A 207 1.86 -8.95 -19.22
CA TRP A 207 2.19 -10.10 -18.36
C TRP A 207 1.49 -10.12 -17.00
N LEU A 208 0.95 -8.99 -16.53
CA LEU A 208 0.20 -8.97 -15.27
C LEU A 208 -1.03 -9.90 -15.29
N PRO A 209 -1.84 -9.97 -16.36
CA PRO A 209 -2.99 -10.88 -16.39
C PRO A 209 -2.66 -12.36 -16.13
N PRO A 210 -1.74 -13.01 -16.87
CA PRO A 210 -1.42 -14.42 -16.60
C PRO A 210 -0.73 -14.65 -15.25
N TRP A 211 0.06 -13.70 -14.75
CA TRP A 211 0.64 -13.81 -13.41
C TRP A 211 -0.40 -13.73 -12.30
N LEU A 212 -1.36 -12.80 -12.43
CA LEU A 212 -2.49 -12.69 -11.51
C LEU A 212 -3.33 -13.97 -11.52
N ASP A 213 -3.66 -14.48 -12.69
CA ASP A 213 -4.42 -15.73 -12.84
C ASP A 213 -3.69 -16.92 -12.17
N THR A 214 -2.38 -17.05 -12.39
CA THR A 214 -1.56 -18.09 -11.76
C THR A 214 -1.53 -17.96 -10.22
N CYS A 215 -1.44 -16.73 -9.70
CA CYS A 215 -1.46 -16.49 -8.25
C CYS A 215 -2.81 -16.83 -7.64
N LEU A 216 -3.90 -16.48 -8.33
CA LEU A 216 -5.25 -16.82 -7.89
C LEU A 216 -5.49 -18.34 -7.95
N ASP A 217 -4.96 -19.05 -8.96
CA ASP A 217 -5.05 -20.52 -9.09
C ASP A 217 -4.30 -21.21 -7.96
N ALA A 218 -3.13 -20.68 -7.61
CA ALA A 218 -2.35 -21.11 -6.47
C ALA A 218 -2.95 -20.67 -5.11
N ARG A 219 -4.06 -19.92 -5.10
CA ARG A 219 -4.68 -19.34 -3.90
C ARG A 219 -3.68 -18.52 -3.07
N MET A 220 -2.79 -17.80 -3.74
CA MET A 220 -1.87 -16.83 -3.14
C MET A 220 -2.61 -15.48 -3.04
N TRP A 221 -3.59 -15.41 -2.14
CA TRP A 221 -4.53 -14.30 -2.06
C TRP A 221 -3.86 -12.97 -1.75
N ASP A 222 -2.85 -12.99 -0.88
CA ASP A 222 -2.07 -11.81 -0.53
C ASP A 222 -1.41 -11.16 -1.75
N LEU A 223 -0.56 -11.93 -2.45
CA LEU A 223 0.07 -11.47 -3.68
C LEU A 223 -0.95 -11.13 -4.78
N SER A 224 -2.07 -11.86 -4.84
CA SER A 224 -3.14 -11.56 -5.82
C SER A 224 -3.78 -10.20 -5.57
N CYS A 225 -4.02 -9.83 -4.31
CA CYS A 225 -4.51 -8.51 -3.94
C CYS A 225 -3.49 -7.41 -4.26
N GLU A 226 -2.20 -7.66 -4.02
CA GLU A 226 -1.16 -6.71 -4.42
C GLU A 226 -1.09 -6.53 -5.96
N LEU A 227 -1.20 -7.61 -6.74
CA LEU A 227 -1.23 -7.53 -8.20
C LEU A 227 -2.49 -6.83 -8.73
N LEU A 228 -3.63 -6.95 -8.04
CA LEU A 228 -4.82 -6.14 -8.32
C LEU A 228 -4.58 -4.65 -8.04
N ALA A 229 -3.90 -4.31 -6.94
CA ALA A 229 -3.49 -2.93 -6.66
C ALA A 229 -2.51 -2.41 -7.73
N VAL A 230 -1.58 -3.23 -8.21
CA VAL A 230 -0.71 -2.92 -9.36
C VAL A 230 -1.55 -2.62 -10.59
N ALA A 231 -2.49 -3.49 -10.94
CA ALA A 231 -3.36 -3.34 -12.11
C ALA A 231 -4.13 -2.01 -12.08
N ALA A 232 -4.68 -1.64 -10.92
CA ALA A 232 -5.40 -0.39 -10.72
C ALA A 232 -4.49 0.86 -10.68
N SER A 233 -3.19 0.69 -10.43
CA SER A 233 -2.20 1.78 -10.38
C SER A 233 -1.54 2.06 -11.74
N LEU A 234 -1.80 1.26 -12.77
CA LEU A 234 -1.23 1.49 -14.11
C LEU A 234 -1.90 2.67 -14.82
N PRO A 235 -1.18 3.40 -15.71
CA PRO A 235 -1.79 4.42 -16.57
C PRO A 235 -2.97 3.93 -17.40
N ARG A 236 -2.97 2.64 -17.72
CA ARG A 236 -4.09 1.94 -18.33
C ARG A 236 -4.25 0.58 -17.62
N PRO A 237 -5.40 0.32 -16.98
CA PRO A 237 -5.64 -0.96 -16.35
C PRO A 237 -5.77 -2.09 -17.40
N PRO A 238 -5.58 -3.36 -17.01
CA PRO A 238 -5.94 -4.52 -17.81
C PRO A 238 -7.41 -4.52 -18.25
N GLU A 239 -7.77 -5.44 -19.14
CA GLU A 239 -9.16 -5.59 -19.61
C GLU A 239 -10.13 -5.83 -18.46
N GLY A 240 -11.31 -5.20 -18.53
CA GLY A 240 -12.28 -5.23 -17.44
C GLY A 240 -12.75 -6.64 -17.06
N ALA A 241 -12.86 -7.55 -18.04
CA ALA A 241 -13.26 -8.93 -17.80
C ALA A 241 -12.23 -9.71 -16.95
N VAL A 242 -10.93 -9.45 -17.15
CA VAL A 242 -9.85 -10.05 -16.34
C VAL A 242 -9.95 -9.57 -14.89
N LEU A 243 -10.18 -8.26 -14.70
CA LEU A 243 -10.31 -7.69 -13.35
C LEU A 243 -11.59 -8.17 -12.66
N GLU A 244 -12.69 -8.29 -13.39
CA GLU A 244 -13.96 -8.79 -12.86
C GLU A 244 -13.83 -10.23 -12.36
N ASP A 245 -13.24 -11.13 -13.15
CA ASP A 245 -12.98 -12.52 -12.74
C ASP A 245 -12.10 -12.58 -11.48
N ALA A 246 -10.98 -11.84 -11.48
CA ALA A 246 -10.07 -11.79 -10.34
C ALA A 246 -10.77 -11.32 -9.05
N TRP A 247 -11.60 -10.26 -9.14
CA TRP A 247 -12.37 -9.77 -7.99
C TRP A 247 -13.43 -10.75 -7.52
N GLN A 248 -14.07 -11.51 -8.42
CA GLN A 248 -15.01 -12.57 -8.03
C GLN A 248 -14.31 -13.68 -7.23
N ARG A 249 -13.08 -14.04 -7.62
CA ARG A 249 -12.27 -15.05 -6.91
C ARG A 249 -11.80 -14.57 -5.55
N VAL A 250 -11.34 -13.32 -5.45
CA VAL A 250 -10.99 -12.70 -4.15
C VAL A 250 -12.21 -12.59 -3.24
N ALA A 251 -13.36 -12.18 -3.77
CA ALA A 251 -14.61 -12.13 -3.00
C ALA A 251 -15.06 -13.51 -2.50
N ALA A 252 -14.83 -14.58 -3.27
CA ALA A 252 -15.11 -15.94 -2.83
C ALA A 252 -14.15 -16.45 -1.74
N ALA A 253 -12.94 -15.88 -1.66
CA ALA A 253 -11.96 -16.20 -0.63
C ALA A 253 -12.18 -15.43 0.69
N GLN A 254 -12.90 -14.31 0.65
CA GLN A 254 -13.21 -13.50 1.81
C GLN A 254 -14.19 -14.22 2.76
N ALA A 255 -13.77 -14.40 4.01
CA ALA A 255 -14.61 -14.99 5.04
C ALA A 255 -15.78 -14.06 5.40
N GLY A 256 -16.81 -14.61 6.05
CA GLY A 256 -17.96 -13.82 6.51
C GLY A 256 -17.61 -12.69 7.48
N SER A 257 -16.43 -12.75 8.12
CA SER A 257 -15.89 -11.69 8.97
C SER A 257 -15.25 -10.53 8.21
N GLY A 258 -15.02 -10.67 6.90
CA GLY A 258 -14.26 -9.74 6.07
C GLY A 258 -12.78 -10.09 5.91
N ALA A 259 -12.26 -11.04 6.70
CA ALA A 259 -10.87 -11.50 6.60
C ALA A 259 -10.61 -12.24 5.29
N ILE A 260 -9.43 -12.01 4.70
CA ILE A 260 -8.91 -12.79 3.59
C ILE A 260 -7.61 -13.43 4.08
N PRO A 261 -7.45 -14.76 4.03
CA PRO A 261 -6.20 -15.39 4.42
C PRO A 261 -5.11 -15.11 3.39
N GLU A 262 -3.85 -15.12 3.79
CA GLU A 262 -2.74 -14.86 2.86
C GLU A 262 -2.61 -15.98 1.82
N GLU A 263 -2.85 -17.21 2.24
CA GLU A 263 -2.76 -18.41 1.41
C GLU A 263 -3.94 -19.36 1.60
N GLY A 264 -4.28 -20.10 0.54
CA GLY A 264 -5.35 -21.11 0.58
C GLY A 264 -5.15 -22.24 1.60
N ALA A 265 -3.91 -22.50 2.02
CA ALA A 265 -3.64 -23.50 3.07
C ALA A 265 -4.31 -23.14 4.41
N ALA A 266 -4.42 -21.85 4.75
CA ALA A 266 -5.13 -21.40 5.94
C ALA A 266 -6.65 -21.63 5.82
N GLN A 267 -7.21 -21.50 4.62
CA GLN A 267 -8.61 -21.84 4.35
C GLN A 267 -8.86 -23.34 4.54
N ASP A 268 -7.96 -24.17 4.00
CA ASP A 268 -8.07 -25.62 4.13
C ASP A 268 -7.99 -26.06 5.61
N ALA A 269 -7.11 -25.42 6.39
CA ALA A 269 -6.94 -25.69 7.81
C ALA A 269 -8.16 -25.27 8.65
N ALA A 270 -8.85 -24.18 8.28
CA ALA A 270 -10.04 -23.70 8.97
C ALA A 270 -11.27 -24.61 8.78
N GLY A 271 -11.30 -25.40 7.71
CA GLY A 271 -12.35 -26.39 7.45
C GLY A 271 -13.65 -25.80 6.89
N ALA A 272 -14.72 -26.62 6.85
CA ALA A 272 -15.96 -26.31 6.14
C ALA A 272 -16.96 -25.43 6.92
N ASP A 273 -16.84 -25.36 8.25
CA ASP A 273 -17.63 -24.47 9.11
C ASP A 273 -16.68 -23.67 10.02
N PRO A 274 -15.91 -22.74 9.43
CA PRO A 274 -15.03 -21.89 10.19
C PRO A 274 -15.83 -21.04 11.18
N GLY A 275 -15.31 -20.87 12.40
CA GLY A 275 -15.86 -19.92 13.37
C GLY A 275 -15.82 -18.47 12.85
N PRO A 276 -16.32 -17.50 13.64
CA PRO A 276 -16.45 -16.11 13.20
C PRO A 276 -15.12 -15.41 12.90
N ASP A 277 -13.99 -15.89 13.44
CA ASP A 277 -12.66 -15.43 13.09
C ASP A 277 -11.77 -16.64 12.80
N PRO A 278 -11.71 -17.09 11.54
CA PRO A 278 -11.18 -18.41 11.21
C PRO A 278 -9.66 -18.46 11.02
N TYR A 279 -8.99 -17.30 11.00
CA TYR A 279 -7.57 -17.19 10.70
C TYR A 279 -6.87 -16.47 11.84
N ASP A 280 -5.62 -16.87 12.12
CA ASP A 280 -4.76 -16.07 12.97
C ASP A 280 -4.50 -14.71 12.33
N PHE A 281 -4.40 -13.66 13.15
CA PHE A 281 -4.17 -12.29 12.67
C PHE A 281 -3.00 -12.19 11.70
N THR A 282 -1.88 -12.86 12.00
CA THR A 282 -0.66 -12.84 11.17
C THR A 282 -0.84 -13.49 9.81
N ASP A 283 -1.87 -14.32 9.64
CA ASP A 283 -2.09 -15.13 8.44
C ASP A 283 -3.19 -14.53 7.56
N CYS A 284 -3.74 -13.37 7.93
CA CYS A 284 -4.83 -12.73 7.19
C CYS A 284 -4.81 -11.19 7.18
N TYR A 285 -4.10 -10.52 8.11
CA TYR A 285 -4.19 -9.06 8.20
C TYR A 285 -3.66 -8.37 6.94
N HIS A 286 -2.55 -8.87 6.37
CA HIS A 286 -1.88 -8.21 5.25
C HIS A 286 -2.71 -8.33 3.97
N SER A 287 -3.16 -9.54 3.63
CA SER A 287 -4.07 -9.79 2.50
C SER A 287 -5.39 -9.03 2.65
N THR A 288 -5.92 -8.91 3.86
CA THR A 288 -7.15 -8.13 4.13
C THR A 288 -6.91 -6.63 3.88
N LEU A 289 -5.77 -6.08 4.34
CA LEU A 289 -5.38 -4.71 4.04
C LEU A 289 -5.15 -4.48 2.54
N MET A 290 -4.47 -5.41 1.87
CA MET A 290 -4.20 -5.32 0.43
C MET A 290 -5.48 -5.40 -0.41
N ALA A 291 -6.47 -6.18 0.02
CA ALA A 291 -7.77 -6.22 -0.64
C ALA A 291 -8.52 -4.88 -0.52
N ALA A 292 -8.55 -4.27 0.67
CA ALA A 292 -9.13 -2.95 0.85
C ALA A 292 -8.40 -1.89 -0.01
N PHE A 293 -7.07 -1.93 -0.02
CA PHE A 293 -6.24 -1.03 -0.83
C PHE A 293 -6.51 -1.20 -2.34
N ALA A 294 -6.46 -2.42 -2.85
CA ALA A 294 -6.70 -2.72 -4.26
C ALA A 294 -8.12 -2.35 -4.69
N ALA A 295 -9.12 -2.57 -3.83
CA ALA A 295 -10.52 -2.27 -4.12
C ALA A 295 -10.78 -0.75 -4.20
N ALA A 296 -10.19 0.03 -3.28
CA ALA A 296 -10.26 1.49 -3.32
C ALA A 296 -9.61 2.05 -4.60
N LEU A 297 -8.43 1.54 -4.97
CA LEU A 297 -7.75 1.93 -6.22
C LEU A 297 -8.57 1.56 -7.45
N THR A 298 -9.13 0.34 -7.49
CA THR A 298 -9.95 -0.13 -8.61
C THR A 298 -11.20 0.74 -8.77
N THR A 299 -11.85 1.09 -7.66
CA THR A 299 -13.03 1.97 -7.66
C THR A 299 -12.68 3.37 -8.14
N ALA A 300 -11.55 3.93 -7.69
CA ALA A 300 -11.08 5.24 -8.13
C ALA A 300 -10.68 5.26 -9.62
N ALA A 301 -10.05 4.20 -10.11
CA ALA A 301 -9.62 4.08 -11.52
C ALA A 301 -10.79 3.89 -12.50
N THR A 302 -11.89 3.30 -12.02
CA THR A 302 -13.11 3.05 -12.84
C THR A 302 -14.18 4.12 -12.69
N ALA A 303 -14.05 5.00 -11.70
CA ALA A 303 -14.95 6.14 -11.53
C ALA A 303 -14.88 7.10 -12.74
N PRO A 304 -16.03 7.57 -13.25
CA PRO A 304 -16.04 8.58 -14.30
C PRO A 304 -15.37 9.88 -13.79
N PRO A 305 -14.60 10.59 -14.63
CA PRO A 305 -13.98 11.84 -14.23
C PRO A 305 -15.04 12.82 -13.71
N PRO A 306 -14.73 13.62 -12.67
CA PRO A 306 -15.69 14.58 -12.13
C PRO A 306 -16.17 15.50 -13.26
N LYS A 307 -17.50 15.63 -13.41
CA LYS A 307 -18.09 16.55 -14.38
C LYS A 307 -17.58 17.96 -14.09
N VAL A 308 -16.72 18.48 -14.96
CA VAL A 308 -16.31 19.88 -14.92
C VAL A 308 -17.57 20.72 -15.06
N ARG A 309 -17.98 21.40 -13.99
CA ARG A 309 -19.05 22.39 -14.06
C ARG A 309 -18.52 23.56 -14.88
N HIS A 310 -18.81 23.57 -16.17
CA HIS A 310 -18.68 24.78 -16.98
C HIS A 310 -19.62 25.82 -16.39
N ALA A 311 -19.07 26.79 -15.67
CA ALA A 311 -19.78 28.00 -15.31
C ALA A 311 -20.18 28.70 -16.60
N ALA A 312 -21.45 28.56 -17.00
CA ALA A 312 -22.03 29.33 -18.07
C ALA A 312 -21.97 30.80 -17.67
N GLN A 313 -21.06 31.55 -18.31
CA GLN A 313 -21.06 33.00 -18.26
C GLN A 313 -22.33 33.49 -18.95
N HIS A 314 -23.34 33.86 -18.17
CA HIS A 314 -24.40 34.73 -18.65
C HIS A 314 -23.80 36.11 -18.94
N ALA A 315 -23.39 36.33 -20.19
CA ALA A 315 -23.12 37.65 -20.71
C ALA A 315 -24.45 38.43 -20.76
N GLY A 316 -24.62 39.34 -19.80
CA GLY A 316 -25.67 40.35 -19.86
C GLY A 316 -25.45 41.26 -21.05
N GLN A 317 -26.39 41.23 -22.00
CA GLN A 317 -26.50 42.24 -23.05
C GLN A 317 -27.00 43.54 -22.41
N GLY A 318 -26.10 44.50 -22.21
CA GLY A 318 -26.45 45.92 -22.02
C GLY A 318 -26.54 46.60 -23.39
N ALA A 319 -27.69 47.22 -23.68
CA ALA A 319 -27.90 48.04 -24.87
C ALA A 319 -27.16 49.40 -24.75
N PRO A 320 -26.76 50.03 -25.87
CA PRO A 320 -26.03 51.30 -25.86
C PRO A 320 -26.96 52.51 -25.81
N GLY A 321 -26.41 53.65 -25.36
CA GLY A 321 -27.03 54.98 -25.46
C GLY A 321 -26.86 55.63 -26.83
#